data_AF-A0A1H1IP07-F1
#
_entry.id   AF-A0A1H1IP07-F1
#
_cell.length_a   1.000
_cell.length_b   1.000
_cell.length_c   1.000
_cell.angle_alpha   90.00
_cell.angle_beta   90.00
_cell.angle_gamma   90.00
#
_symmetry.space_group_name_H-M   'P 1'
#
loop_
_entity.id
_entity.type
_entity.pdbx_description
1 polymer ?
#
loop_
_entity_poly.entity_id
_entity_poly.type
_entity_poly.pdbx_seq_one_letter_code
_entity_poly.pdbx_strand_id
1 'polypeptide(L)'
;MATSIDDTDLEALTDEVRTQSEEAPGSDTERVTIRSLGSVDLESLTTLVEAFEGDVASGTTDEPVFVLSEANADRLLEKSEEGLEALEERLGHPIQVDGEMPNDTVLLLAPDAVDGSEIAEPEGIACGIVGSGS
;
A
#
# COMPACT_ATOMS: atom_id res chain seq x y z
N MET A 1 -3.45 3.70 -22.45
CA MET A 1 -3.49 2.28 -22.05
C MET A 1 -3.39 2.32 -20.55
N ALA A 2 -4.40 1.81 -19.83
CA ALA A 2 -4.31 1.69 -18.37
C ALA A 2 -3.39 0.50 -18.09
N THR A 3 -2.24 0.77 -17.48
CA THR A 3 -1.25 -0.24 -17.08
C THR A 3 -1.88 -1.04 -15.94
N SER A 4 -2.26 -2.28 -16.21
CA SER A 4 -2.91 -3.16 -15.23
C SER A 4 -1.83 -3.72 -14.31
N ILE A 5 -2.02 -3.64 -13.00
CA ILE A 5 -1.17 -4.23 -11.94
C ILE A 5 -1.26 -5.78 -11.94
N ASP A 6 -2.04 -6.34 -12.86
CA ASP A 6 -2.38 -7.76 -13.00
C ASP A 6 -1.17 -8.72 -13.12
N ASP A 7 0.02 -8.22 -13.49
CA ASP A 7 1.24 -9.05 -13.57
C ASP A 7 2.10 -8.99 -12.29
N THR A 8 1.79 -8.05 -11.37
CA THR A 8 2.47 -7.94 -10.08
C THR A 8 1.84 -8.92 -9.09
N ASP A 9 2.62 -9.91 -8.66
CA ASP A 9 2.19 -10.92 -7.67
C ASP A 9 2.11 -10.27 -6.26
N LEU A 10 0.99 -9.57 -6.01
CA LEU A 10 0.72 -8.84 -4.77
C LEU A 10 0.62 -9.78 -3.57
N GLU A 11 0.18 -11.02 -3.78
CA GLU A 11 0.18 -12.07 -2.76
C GLU A 11 1.62 -12.41 -2.34
N ALA A 12 2.52 -12.65 -3.29
CA ALA A 12 3.94 -12.89 -2.97
C ALA A 12 4.60 -11.68 -2.29
N LEU A 13 4.32 -10.45 -2.74
CA LEU A 13 4.83 -9.23 -2.12
C LEU A 13 4.34 -9.07 -0.68
N THR A 14 3.07 -9.34 -0.41
CA THR A 14 2.53 -9.25 0.96
C THR A 14 3.10 -10.33 1.88
N ASP A 15 3.32 -11.56 1.37
CA ASP A 15 3.96 -12.64 2.12
C ASP A 15 5.43 -12.35 2.43
N GLU A 16 6.16 -11.77 1.46
CA GLU A 16 7.54 -11.32 1.64
C GLU A 16 7.63 -10.21 2.69
N VAL A 17 6.80 -9.18 2.57
CA VAL A 17 6.75 -8.08 3.55
C VAL A 17 6.42 -8.60 4.94
N ARG A 18 5.48 -9.55 5.05
CA ARG A 18 5.12 -10.16 6.33
C ARG A 18 6.29 -10.95 6.93
N THR A 19 6.98 -11.74 6.11
CA THR A 19 8.17 -12.49 6.51
C THR A 19 9.29 -11.55 6.99
N GLN A 20 9.51 -10.44 6.28
CA GLN A 20 10.47 -9.40 6.68
C GLN A 20 10.05 -8.63 7.95
N SER A 21 8.75 -8.62 8.30
CA SER A 21 8.30 -8.09 9.59
C SER A 21 8.65 -9.01 10.77
N GLU A 22 8.75 -10.32 10.54
CA GLU A 22 9.05 -11.33 11.57
C GLU A 22 10.56 -11.55 11.77
N GLU A 23 11.37 -11.38 10.72
CA GLU A 23 12.83 -11.42 10.79
C GLU A 23 13.40 -10.01 11.05
N ALA A 24 14.18 -9.87 12.12
CA ALA A 24 14.67 -8.61 12.69
C ALA A 24 15.30 -7.61 11.67
N PRO A 25 15.24 -6.29 11.97
CA PRO A 25 15.64 -5.22 11.07
C PRO A 25 17.14 -5.25 10.74
N GLY A 26 17.49 -5.07 9.47
CA GLY A 26 18.84 -4.69 9.09
C GLY A 26 19.59 -5.58 8.11
N SER A 27 18.94 -6.17 7.10
CA SER A 27 19.72 -6.61 5.93
C SER A 27 19.15 -6.25 4.56
N ASP A 28 17.82 -6.10 4.40
CA ASP A 28 17.22 -5.50 3.18
C ASP A 28 15.95 -4.68 3.46
N THR A 29 15.65 -4.40 4.74
CA THR A 29 14.44 -3.68 5.19
C THR A 29 14.44 -2.19 4.86
N GLU A 30 15.48 -1.66 4.23
CA GLU A 30 15.65 -0.22 3.96
C GLU A 30 14.68 0.27 2.86
N ARG A 31 14.06 -0.64 2.11
CA ARG A 31 13.02 -0.34 1.11
C ARG A 31 11.59 -0.56 1.62
N VAL A 32 11.40 -1.22 2.77
CA VAL A 32 10.09 -1.70 3.23
C VAL A 32 9.70 -1.10 4.57
N THR A 33 8.70 -0.21 4.56
CA THR A 33 8.12 0.41 5.75
C THR A 33 6.88 -0.35 6.20
N ILE A 34 6.97 -1.08 7.31
CA ILE A 34 5.84 -1.85 7.85
C ILE A 34 5.21 -1.10 9.02
N ARG A 35 3.89 -0.89 8.96
CA ARG A 35 3.12 -0.22 10.01
C ARG A 35 1.85 -0.98 10.31
N SER A 36 1.54 -1.16 11.60
CA SER A 36 0.23 -1.67 11.99
C SER A 36 -0.78 -0.53 11.96
N LEU A 37 -1.86 -0.73 11.21
CA LEU A 37 -3.02 0.15 11.14
C LEU A 37 -4.14 -0.44 12.01
N GLY A 38 -4.80 0.40 12.81
CA GLY A 38 -5.94 -0.04 13.61
C GLY A 38 -7.23 -0.17 12.79
N SER A 39 -7.30 0.48 11.63
CA SER A 39 -8.45 0.50 10.71
C SER A 39 -8.01 1.03 9.35
N VAL A 40 -8.80 0.76 8.30
CA VAL A 40 -8.65 1.40 7.00
C VAL A 40 -9.52 2.65 6.97
N ASP A 41 -8.91 3.80 7.17
CA ASP A 41 -9.54 5.12 7.08
C ASP A 41 -8.52 6.15 6.57
N LEU A 42 -9.03 7.29 6.09
CA LEU A 42 -8.22 8.33 5.48
C LEU A 42 -7.09 8.81 6.40
N GLU A 43 -7.32 8.95 7.71
CA GLU A 43 -6.30 9.34 8.69
C GLU A 43 -5.18 8.30 8.77
N SER A 44 -5.54 7.01 8.81
CA SER A 44 -4.58 5.90 8.82
C SER A 44 -3.77 5.83 7.52
N LEU A 45 -4.41 6.06 6.36
CA LEU A 45 -3.74 6.09 5.06
C LEU A 45 -2.80 7.29 4.92
N THR A 46 -3.22 8.50 5.31
CA THR A 46 -2.35 9.69 5.36
C THR A 46 -1.14 9.45 6.24
N THR A 47 -1.35 8.85 7.42
CA THR A 47 -0.27 8.49 8.35
C THR A 47 0.71 7.49 7.72
N LEU A 48 0.24 6.58 6.87
CA LEU A 48 1.08 5.62 6.14
C LEU A 48 1.93 6.33 5.07
N VAL A 49 1.35 7.27 4.32
CA VAL A 49 2.06 8.11 3.34
C VAL A 49 3.16 8.92 4.01
N GLU A 50 2.87 9.62 5.10
CA GLU A 50 3.88 10.41 5.80
C GLU A 50 5.06 9.55 6.27
N ALA A 51 4.80 8.31 6.69
CA ALA A 51 5.86 7.36 7.02
C ALA A 51 6.65 6.92 5.79
N PHE A 52 5.96 6.57 4.70
CA PHE A 52 6.60 6.20 3.44
C PHE A 52 7.48 7.33 2.88
N GLU A 53 6.98 8.56 2.90
CA GLU A 53 7.72 9.72 2.44
C GLU A 53 8.93 10.03 3.34
N GLY A 54 8.79 9.80 4.65
CA GLY A 54 9.87 10.01 5.62
C GLY A 54 10.97 8.95 5.59
N ASP A 55 10.62 7.69 5.33
CA ASP A 55 11.54 6.55 5.39
C ASP A 55 12.12 6.20 4.00
N VAL A 56 11.34 6.37 2.93
CA VAL A 56 11.66 5.83 1.60
C VAL A 56 11.78 6.90 0.51
N ALA A 57 10.97 7.96 0.55
CA ALA A 57 10.86 8.91 -0.57
C ALA A 57 11.94 10.02 -0.62
N SER A 58 13.21 9.70 -0.40
CA SER A 58 14.29 10.67 -0.71
C SER A 58 14.65 10.75 -2.22
N GLY A 59 13.99 9.98 -3.11
CA GLY A 59 14.43 9.83 -4.51
C GLY A 59 13.37 9.84 -5.62
N THR A 60 12.10 9.53 -5.36
CA THR A 60 11.06 9.43 -6.40
C THR A 60 10.35 10.77 -6.66
N THR A 61 10.12 11.10 -7.94
CA THR A 61 9.33 12.28 -8.36
C THR A 61 7.85 11.95 -8.55
N ASP A 62 7.53 10.67 -8.69
CA ASP A 62 6.19 10.21 -8.99
C ASP A 62 5.44 9.81 -7.70
N GLU A 63 4.13 10.08 -7.69
CA GLU A 63 3.25 9.92 -6.53
C GLU A 63 2.95 8.43 -6.24
N PRO A 64 3.10 7.96 -4.99
CA PRO A 64 2.83 6.57 -4.63
C PRO A 64 1.35 6.20 -4.81
N VAL A 65 1.10 4.93 -5.12
CA VAL A 65 -0.22 4.35 -5.38
C VAL A 65 -0.62 3.45 -4.22
N PHE A 66 -1.84 3.62 -3.72
CA PHE A 66 -2.41 2.71 -2.73
C PHE A 66 -2.98 1.49 -3.41
N VAL A 67 -2.67 0.30 -2.89
CA VAL A 67 -3.24 -0.97 -3.34
C VAL A 67 -3.97 -1.60 -2.16
N LEU A 68 -5.29 -1.75 -2.30
CA LEU A 68 -6.20 -2.27 -1.29
C LEU A 68 -6.91 -3.52 -1.83
N SER A 69 -7.30 -4.41 -0.92
CA SER A 69 -8.28 -5.46 -1.24
C SER A 69 -9.68 -4.90 -1.40
N GLU A 70 -10.55 -5.61 -2.13
CA GLU A 70 -11.97 -5.25 -2.25
C GLU A 70 -12.64 -5.05 -0.87
N ALA A 71 -12.33 -5.87 0.13
CA ALA A 71 -12.88 -5.70 1.48
C ALA A 71 -12.36 -4.45 2.19
N ASN A 72 -11.10 -4.05 1.95
CA ASN A 72 -10.54 -2.84 2.54
C ASN A 72 -11.06 -1.58 1.86
N ALA A 73 -11.28 -1.62 0.54
CA ALA A 73 -11.97 -0.57 -0.19
C ALA A 73 -13.41 -0.40 0.31
N ASP A 74 -14.15 -1.49 0.49
CA ASP A 74 -15.51 -1.47 1.03
C ASP A 74 -15.53 -0.86 2.45
N ARG A 75 -14.64 -1.29 3.34
CA ARG A 75 -14.51 -0.71 4.70
C ARG A 75 -14.17 0.78 4.69
N LEU A 76 -13.31 1.21 3.78
CA LEU A 76 -12.95 2.61 3.62
C LEU A 76 -14.16 3.45 3.19
N LEU A 77 -14.99 2.89 2.30
CA LEU A 77 -16.27 3.46 1.86
C LEU A 77 -17.36 3.35 2.94
N GLU A 78 -17.33 2.37 3.83
CA GLU A 78 -18.28 2.31 4.94
C GLU A 78 -17.98 3.39 5.99
N LYS A 79 -16.70 3.70 6.20
CA LYS A 79 -16.27 4.76 7.12
C LYS A 79 -16.33 6.16 6.52
N SER A 80 -16.31 6.26 5.20
CA SER A 80 -16.37 7.52 4.47
C SER A 80 -17.72 7.67 3.81
N GLU A 81 -18.46 8.74 4.10
CA GLU A 81 -19.69 9.03 3.36
C GLU A 81 -19.42 9.45 1.88
N GLU A 82 -18.14 9.54 1.53
CA GLU A 82 -17.59 9.96 0.24
C GLU A 82 -17.21 8.72 -0.60
N GLY A 83 -17.33 8.82 -1.93
CA GLY A 83 -16.92 7.76 -2.85
C GLY A 83 -15.38 7.62 -2.96
N LEU A 84 -14.93 6.55 -3.61
CA LEU A 84 -13.51 6.21 -3.74
C LEU A 84 -12.73 7.33 -4.44
N GLU A 85 -13.27 7.88 -5.53
CA GLU A 85 -12.71 9.03 -6.26
C GLU A 85 -12.50 10.26 -5.36
N ALA A 86 -13.46 10.56 -4.47
CA ALA A 86 -13.35 11.70 -3.57
C ALA A 86 -12.29 11.45 -2.48
N LEU A 87 -12.12 10.20 -2.05
CA LEU A 87 -11.07 9.82 -1.12
C LEU A 87 -9.69 9.93 -1.78
N GLU A 88 -9.55 9.53 -3.04
CA GLU A 88 -8.33 9.72 -3.84
C GLU A 88 -7.96 11.20 -3.93
N GLU A 89 -8.92 12.08 -4.25
CA GLU A 89 -8.69 13.53 -4.30
C GLU A 89 -8.27 14.11 -2.94
N ARG A 90 -8.81 13.59 -1.84
CA ARG A 90 -8.46 14.06 -0.49
C ARG A 90 -7.13 13.53 0.01
N LEU A 91 -6.82 12.28 -0.33
CA LEU A 91 -5.57 11.64 -0.01
C LEU A 91 -4.43 12.24 -0.84
N GLY A 92 -4.76 12.73 -2.03
CA GLY A 92 -3.77 13.22 -3.00
C GLY A 92 -3.03 12.08 -3.70
N HIS A 93 -3.52 10.85 -3.57
CA HIS A 93 -2.89 9.64 -4.10
C HIS A 93 -3.95 8.72 -4.70
N PRO A 94 -3.66 8.08 -5.84
CA PRO A 94 -4.57 7.13 -6.46
C PRO A 94 -4.73 5.87 -5.60
N ILE A 95 -5.94 5.32 -5.59
CA ILE A 95 -6.30 4.10 -4.87
C ILE A 95 -6.71 3.04 -5.88
N GLN A 96 -5.95 1.95 -5.92
CA GLN A 96 -6.25 0.77 -6.69
C GLN A 96 -6.83 -0.32 -5.79
N VAL A 97 -7.90 -0.95 -6.29
CA VAL A 97 -8.53 -2.10 -5.66
C VAL A 97 -8.14 -3.35 -6.43
N ASP A 98 -7.60 -4.34 -5.71
CA ASP A 98 -7.17 -5.61 -6.27
C ASP A 98 -7.75 -6.80 -5.48
N GLY A 99 -8.17 -7.84 -6.19
CA GLY A 99 -8.83 -9.02 -5.59
C GLY A 99 -7.87 -10.04 -4.99
N GLU A 100 -6.60 -10.03 -5.38
CA GLU A 100 -5.55 -10.92 -4.83
C GLU A 100 -4.99 -10.39 -3.50
N MET A 101 -5.22 -9.11 -3.21
CA MET A 101 -4.75 -8.49 -1.98
C MET A 101 -5.40 -9.09 -0.72
N PRO A 102 -4.64 -9.26 0.38
CA PRO A 102 -5.20 -9.67 1.65
C PRO A 102 -6.18 -8.64 2.23
N ASN A 103 -7.26 -9.13 2.84
CA ASN A 103 -8.26 -8.30 3.51
C ASN A 103 -7.79 -7.65 4.84
N ASP A 104 -6.58 -7.99 5.29
CA ASP A 104 -5.95 -7.47 6.52
C ASP A 104 -4.72 -6.61 6.16
N THR A 105 -4.56 -6.24 4.87
CA THR A 105 -3.34 -5.59 4.39
C THR A 105 -3.66 -4.46 3.42
N VAL A 106 -2.88 -3.39 3.53
CA VAL A 106 -2.87 -2.23 2.65
C VAL A 106 -1.43 -2.06 2.18
N LEU A 107 -1.22 -1.93 0.88
CA LEU A 107 0.08 -1.59 0.33
C LEU A 107 0.08 -0.17 -0.21
N LEU A 108 1.22 0.48 -0.11
CA LEU A 108 1.53 1.76 -0.72
C LEU A 108 2.83 1.56 -1.50
N LEU A 109 2.74 1.63 -2.82
CA LEU A 109 3.83 1.32 -3.73
C LEU A 109 4.28 2.58 -4.43
N ALA A 110 5.59 2.75 -4.61
CA ALA A 110 6.10 3.72 -5.57
C ALA A 110 5.58 3.36 -6.98
N PRO A 111 5.21 4.34 -7.82
CA PRO A 111 4.60 4.07 -9.12
C PRO A 111 5.58 3.41 -10.12
N ASP A 112 6.89 3.49 -9.87
CA ASP A 112 7.92 2.74 -10.61
C ASP A 112 7.78 1.22 -10.45
N ALA A 113 7.19 0.75 -9.33
CA ALA A 113 6.85 -0.65 -9.10
C ALA A 113 5.67 -1.16 -9.95
N VAL A 114 5.03 -0.27 -10.70
CA VAL A 114 3.74 -0.47 -11.35
C VAL A 114 3.87 -0.39 -12.88
N ASP A 115 5.05 -0.68 -13.43
CA ASP A 115 5.25 -0.71 -14.89
C ASP A 115 5.12 -2.14 -15.46
N GLY A 116 3.87 -2.56 -15.62
CA GLY A 116 3.27 -3.32 -16.75
C GLY A 116 3.98 -4.45 -17.50
N SER A 117 5.17 -4.93 -17.14
CA SER A 117 5.83 -6.04 -17.85
C SER A 117 6.86 -6.84 -17.05
N GLU A 118 7.26 -6.41 -15.85
CA GLU A 118 8.12 -7.21 -14.97
C GLU A 118 7.96 -6.69 -13.54
N ILE A 119 8.11 -7.56 -12.54
CA ILE A 119 8.19 -7.15 -11.13
C ILE A 119 9.42 -6.23 -11.00
N ALA A 120 9.22 -4.92 -11.12
CA ALA A 120 10.25 -3.96 -10.74
C ALA A 120 10.27 -3.98 -9.22
N GLU A 121 11.36 -4.49 -8.63
CA GLU A 121 11.61 -4.42 -7.19
C GLU A 121 11.37 -2.97 -6.75
N PRO A 122 10.29 -2.68 -6.00
CA PRO A 122 9.91 -1.31 -5.71
C PRO A 122 11.07 -0.59 -5.01
N GLU A 123 11.44 0.60 -5.46
CA GLU A 123 12.39 1.45 -4.70
C GLU A 123 11.85 1.70 -3.27
N GLY A 124 10.53 1.64 -3.10
CA GLY A 124 9.87 1.66 -1.81
C GLY A 124 8.54 0.93 -1.74
N ILE A 125 8.34 0.24 -0.62
CA ILE A 125 7.10 -0.44 -0.24
C ILE A 125 6.70 0.03 1.16
N ALA A 126 5.51 0.61 1.32
CA ALA A 126 4.88 0.73 2.63
C ALA A 126 3.76 -0.30 2.77
N CYS A 127 3.72 -0.98 3.90
CA CYS A 127 2.70 -1.98 4.21
C CYS A 127 1.98 -1.62 5.51
N GLY A 128 0.69 -1.39 5.39
CA GLY A 128 -0.25 -1.23 6.48
C GLY A 128 -0.91 -2.55 6.83
N ILE A 129 -0.55 -3.17 7.95
CA ILE A 129 -1.25 -4.36 8.46
C ILE A 129 -2.46 -3.89 9.25
N VAL A 130 -3.66 -4.14 8.73
CA VAL A 130 -4.93 -3.76 9.34
C VAL A 130 -5.29 -4.78 10.39
N GLY A 131 -4.80 -4.59 11.61
CA GLY A 131 -5.08 -5.53 12.69
C GLY A 131 -6.58 -5.65 12.93
N SER A 132 -7.12 -6.87 12.86
CA SER A 132 -8.40 -7.26 13.48
C SER A 132 -8.30 -7.15 15.01
N GLY A 133 -8.04 -5.95 15.52
CA GLY A 133 -8.06 -5.63 16.94
C GLY A 133 -9.49 -5.73 17.46
N SER A 134 -9.71 -6.72 18.32
CA SER A 134 -10.96 -7.02 19.03
C SER A 134 -11.54 -5.86 19.83
#